data_AF-A0A7V1WX49-F1
#
_entry.id   AF-A0A7V1WX49-F1
#
_cell.length_a   1.000
_cell.length_b   1.000
_cell.length_c   1.000
_cell.angle_alpha   90.00
_cell.angle_beta   90.00
_cell.angle_gamma   90.00
#
_symmetry.space_group_name_H-M   'P 1'
#
loop_
_entity.id
_entity.type
_entity.pdbx_description
1 polymer ?
#
loop_
_entity_poly.entity_id
_entity_poly.type
_entity_poly.pdbx_seq_one_letter_code
_entity_poly.pdbx_strand_id
1 'polypeptide(L)'
;LILISHVKDGVELARQYRLGKEIIDIIRQHHGTSLITYFYEKAREQAEKKGGKCLLVEEADFRYPGPKPQTKEAGLVMLADVVEAASKTLVDPTPARIQGMVQKMVNKIFSDGQLDECELTLKDLHEIAKSFNKTLSGIFHHRVEYPEPATRIVAVRDREATAEPRESVPKKGKNGDTDSVSPGTSRIEKKGDQGQVGEGLKRLGLS
;
A
#
# COMPACT_ATOMS: atom_id res chain seq x y z
N LEU A 1 -20.85 8.56 -13.46
CA LEU A 1 -19.52 8.00 -13.10
C LEU A 1 -19.70 6.51 -12.76
N ILE A 2 -19.08 5.60 -13.53
CA ILE A 2 -19.12 4.15 -13.28
C ILE A 2 -18.65 3.80 -11.84
N LEU A 3 -17.78 4.63 -11.26
CA LEU A 3 -17.32 4.48 -9.88
C LEU A 3 -18.38 4.77 -8.83
N ILE A 4 -19.37 5.63 -9.06
CA ILE A 4 -20.40 5.89 -8.05
C ILE A 4 -21.51 4.83 -8.16
N SER A 5 -21.74 4.29 -9.36
CA SER A 5 -22.81 3.33 -9.59
C SER A 5 -22.60 1.99 -8.88
N HIS A 6 -21.35 1.56 -8.64
CA HIS A 6 -21.09 0.27 -7.98
C HIS A 6 -21.79 0.12 -6.62
N VAL A 7 -21.95 1.23 -5.88
CA VAL A 7 -22.69 1.24 -4.61
C VAL A 7 -24.17 0.93 -4.86
N LYS A 8 -24.77 1.61 -5.83
CA LYS A 8 -26.18 1.42 -6.22
C LYS A 8 -26.40 0.01 -6.73
N ASP A 9 -25.56 -0.45 -7.65
CA ASP A 9 -25.63 -1.77 -8.26
C ASP A 9 -25.46 -2.87 -7.18
N GLY A 10 -24.52 -2.67 -6.24
CA GLY A 10 -24.32 -3.57 -5.11
C GLY A 10 -25.53 -3.65 -4.17
N VAL A 11 -26.17 -2.51 -3.87
CA VAL A 11 -27.41 -2.46 -3.09
C VAL A 11 -28.56 -3.18 -3.80
N GLU A 12 -28.70 -2.98 -5.11
CA GLU A 12 -29.72 -3.65 -5.91
C GLU A 12 -29.51 -5.17 -5.92
N LEU A 13 -28.27 -5.61 -6.11
CA LEU A 13 -27.90 -7.03 -6.08
C LEU A 13 -28.18 -7.64 -4.70
N ALA A 14 -27.74 -6.98 -3.62
CA ALA A 14 -27.97 -7.46 -2.26
C ALA A 14 -29.46 -7.57 -1.90
N ARG A 15 -30.31 -6.69 -2.45
CA ARG A 15 -31.78 -6.80 -2.34
C ARG A 15 -32.33 -7.98 -3.11
N GLN A 16 -31.86 -8.22 -4.35
CA GLN A 16 -32.27 -9.37 -5.15
C GLN A 16 -31.96 -10.70 -4.43
N TYR A 17 -30.80 -10.79 -3.79
CA TYR A 17 -30.36 -11.96 -3.03
C TYR A 17 -30.80 -11.98 -1.56
N ARG A 18 -31.56 -10.98 -1.10
CA ARG A 18 -32.14 -10.91 0.26
C ARG A 18 -31.09 -11.01 1.39
N LEU A 19 -29.96 -10.33 1.25
CA LEU A 19 -28.82 -10.41 2.20
C LEU A 19 -29.06 -9.76 3.58
N GLY A 20 -30.24 -9.22 3.86
CA GLY A 20 -30.55 -8.52 5.12
C GLY A 20 -30.17 -7.04 5.08
N LYS A 21 -30.77 -6.26 5.98
CA LYS A 21 -30.67 -4.80 5.97
C LYS A 21 -29.26 -4.34 6.32
N GLU A 22 -28.63 -5.01 7.28
CA GLU A 22 -27.32 -4.69 7.82
C GLU A 22 -26.23 -4.77 6.74
N ILE A 23 -26.26 -5.81 5.91
CA ILE A 23 -25.32 -5.97 4.79
C ILE A 23 -25.58 -4.91 3.71
N ILE A 24 -26.85 -4.70 3.35
CA ILE A 24 -27.23 -3.68 2.37
C ILE A 24 -26.77 -2.29 2.81
N ASP A 25 -26.92 -1.98 4.10
CA ASP A 25 -26.51 -0.72 4.70
C ASP A 25 -24.99 -0.55 4.65
N ILE A 26 -24.21 -1.59 4.96
CA ILE A 26 -22.74 -1.56 4.82
C ILE A 26 -22.34 -1.32 3.36
N ILE A 27 -22.93 -2.03 2.40
CA ILE A 27 -22.66 -1.82 0.98
C ILE A 27 -22.94 -0.38 0.58
N ARG A 28 -24.02 0.23 1.10
CA ARG A 28 -24.34 1.62 0.82
C ARG A 28 -23.37 2.62 1.46
N GLN A 29 -22.86 2.31 2.65
CA GLN A 29 -22.15 3.26 3.53
C GLN A 29 -20.62 3.17 3.46
N HIS A 30 -20.05 2.10 2.91
CA HIS A 30 -18.61 1.82 3.05
C HIS A 30 -17.67 2.92 2.48
N HIS A 31 -18.14 3.74 1.54
CA HIS A 31 -17.40 4.93 1.08
C HIS A 31 -17.86 6.26 1.71
N GLY A 32 -18.99 6.25 2.43
CA GLY A 32 -19.58 7.44 3.02
C GLY A 32 -19.79 8.55 2.00
N THR A 33 -19.26 9.73 2.31
CA THR A 33 -19.24 10.90 1.42
C THR A 33 -17.82 11.27 0.99
N SER A 34 -16.94 10.26 0.97
CA SER A 34 -15.53 10.46 0.63
C SER A 34 -15.37 11.03 -0.77
N LEU A 35 -14.35 11.87 -0.95
CA LEU A 35 -13.99 12.42 -2.25
C LEU A 35 -13.27 11.37 -3.10
N ILE A 36 -13.68 11.22 -4.36
CA ILE A 36 -13.00 10.42 -5.37
C ILE A 36 -11.77 11.20 -5.88
N THR A 37 -10.74 11.26 -5.03
CA THR A 37 -9.59 12.19 -5.15
C THR A 37 -8.95 12.19 -6.53
N TYR A 38 -8.64 11.02 -7.10
CA TYR A 38 -7.97 10.93 -8.39
C TYR A 38 -8.73 11.62 -9.53
N PHE A 39 -10.05 11.43 -9.60
CA PHE A 39 -10.85 12.03 -10.68
C PHE A 39 -11.07 13.52 -10.46
N TYR A 40 -11.23 13.94 -9.20
CA TYR A 40 -11.30 15.35 -8.84
C TYR A 40 -10.02 16.10 -9.23
N GLU A 41 -8.85 15.57 -8.85
CA GLU A 41 -7.56 16.17 -9.19
C GLU A 41 -7.35 16.23 -10.71
N LYS A 42 -7.68 15.14 -11.42
CA LYS A 42 -7.59 15.10 -12.88
C LYS A 42 -8.51 16.12 -13.56
N ALA A 43 -9.73 16.29 -13.05
CA ALA A 43 -10.66 17.30 -13.57
C ALA A 43 -10.14 18.72 -13.33
N ARG A 44 -9.58 18.98 -12.13
CA ARG A 44 -9.00 20.27 -11.76
C ARG A 44 -7.80 20.62 -12.64
N GLU A 45 -6.87 19.68 -12.84
CA GLU A 45 -5.73 19.86 -13.75
C GLU A 45 -6.16 20.15 -15.19
N GLN A 46 -7.23 19.52 -15.68
CA GLN A 46 -7.75 19.76 -17.03
C GLN A 46 -8.41 21.13 -17.16
N ALA A 47 -9.12 21.58 -16.12
CA ALA A 47 -9.70 22.92 -16.07
C ALA A 47 -8.62 24.00 -16.08
N GLU A 48 -7.55 23.82 -15.30
CA GLU A 48 -6.37 24.70 -15.28
C GLU A 48 -5.68 24.77 -16.65
N LYS A 49 -5.45 23.63 -17.31
CA LYS A 49 -4.81 23.56 -18.63
C LYS A 49 -5.62 24.24 -19.75
N LYS A 50 -6.94 24.32 -19.62
CA LYS A 50 -7.83 24.95 -20.62
C LYS A 50 -7.98 26.46 -20.43
N GLY A 51 -7.20 27.08 -19.53
CA GLY A 51 -7.17 28.55 -19.35
C GLY A 51 -8.44 29.14 -18.72
N GLY A 52 -9.35 28.29 -18.23
CA GLY A 52 -10.64 28.73 -17.73
C GLY A 52 -10.62 29.00 -16.23
N LYS A 53 -10.52 30.27 -15.84
CA LYS A 53 -10.98 30.76 -14.52
C LYS A 53 -12.49 30.51 -14.26
N CYS A 54 -13.21 29.93 -15.23
CA CYS A 54 -14.67 29.78 -15.24
C CYS A 54 -15.16 28.32 -15.10
N LEU A 55 -14.26 27.33 -15.06
CA LEU A 55 -14.61 25.95 -14.72
C LEU A 55 -14.17 25.66 -13.29
N LEU A 56 -14.92 26.16 -12.32
CA LEU A 56 -14.78 25.70 -10.93
C LEU A 56 -15.21 24.24 -10.90
N VAL A 57 -14.25 23.36 -10.66
CA VAL A 57 -14.50 21.94 -10.44
C VAL A 57 -14.96 21.81 -8.99
N GLU A 58 -16.25 21.59 -8.80
CA GLU A 58 -16.84 21.44 -7.46
C GLU A 58 -16.51 20.06 -6.88
N GLU A 59 -16.07 20.00 -5.62
CA GLU A 59 -15.80 18.72 -4.95
C GLU A 59 -17.06 17.85 -4.83
N ALA A 60 -18.23 18.48 -4.71
CA ALA A 60 -19.52 17.81 -4.55
C ALA A 60 -19.81 16.82 -5.70
N ASP A 61 -19.38 17.13 -6.93
CA ASP A 61 -19.57 16.29 -8.11
C ASP A 61 -18.72 15.00 -8.08
N PHE A 62 -17.71 14.96 -7.21
CA PHE A 62 -16.76 13.86 -7.06
C PHE A 62 -16.88 13.16 -5.70
N ARG A 63 -17.87 13.49 -4.88
CA ARG A 63 -18.12 12.79 -3.61
C ARG A 63 -19.14 11.67 -3.80
N TYR A 64 -18.99 10.62 -3.00
CA TYR A 64 -20.03 9.60 -2.88
C TYR A 64 -21.30 10.20 -2.25
N PRO A 65 -22.50 9.73 -2.65
CA PRO A 65 -23.77 10.27 -2.16
C PRO A 65 -24.07 9.90 -0.70
N GLY A 66 -23.32 8.96 -0.12
CA GLY A 66 -23.51 8.50 1.24
C GLY A 66 -24.75 7.62 1.46
N PRO A 67 -25.22 7.49 2.72
CA PRO A 67 -24.81 8.28 3.89
C PRO A 67 -23.43 7.88 4.43
N LYS A 68 -22.90 8.67 5.38
CA LYS A 68 -21.74 8.25 6.19
C LYS A 68 -22.06 6.95 6.96
N PRO A 69 -21.05 6.18 7.40
CA PRO A 69 -21.24 5.09 8.33
C PRO A 69 -22.17 5.44 9.49
N GLN A 70 -23.22 4.64 9.69
CA GLN A 70 -24.20 4.81 10.78
C GLN A 70 -23.94 3.89 11.97
N THR A 71 -23.10 2.87 11.79
CA THR A 71 -22.75 1.89 12.82
C THR A 71 -21.24 1.69 12.90
N LYS A 72 -20.77 1.11 14.01
CA LYS A 72 -19.34 0.82 14.20
C LYS A 72 -18.82 -0.15 13.15
N GLU A 73 -19.64 -1.11 12.74
CA GLU A 73 -19.31 -2.11 11.72
C GLU A 73 -19.13 -1.45 10.34
N ALA A 74 -20.04 -0.56 9.95
CA ALA A 74 -19.90 0.19 8.70
C ALA A 74 -18.63 1.06 8.69
N GLY A 75 -18.33 1.71 9.83
CA GLY A 75 -17.10 2.50 9.98
C GLY A 75 -15.84 1.62 9.93
N LEU A 76 -15.88 0.44 10.54
CA LEU A 76 -14.79 -0.53 10.48
C LEU A 76 -14.55 -1.05 9.05
N VAL A 77 -15.63 -1.33 8.30
CA VAL A 77 -15.54 -1.76 6.90
C VAL A 77 -14.96 -0.66 6.02
N MET A 78 -15.39 0.59 6.19
CA MET A 78 -14.78 1.74 5.50
C MET A 78 -13.28 1.83 5.76
N LEU A 79 -12.86 1.77 7.03
CA LEU A 79 -11.45 1.85 7.40
C LEU A 79 -10.65 0.68 6.81
N ALA A 80 -11.21 -0.53 6.85
CA ALA A 80 -10.59 -1.73 6.31
C ALA A 80 -10.42 -1.63 4.79
N ASP A 81 -11.45 -1.23 4.04
CA ASP A 81 -11.41 -1.06 2.59
C ASP A 81 -10.30 -0.08 2.17
N VAL A 82 -10.26 1.09 2.81
CA VAL A 82 -9.29 2.14 2.51
C VAL A 82 -7.87 1.71 2.84
N VAL A 83 -7.66 1.03 3.97
CA VAL A 83 -6.35 0.51 4.38
C VAL A 83 -5.89 -0.63 3.47
N GLU A 84 -6.78 -1.55 3.11
CA GLU A 84 -6.49 -2.67 2.22
C GLU A 84 -6.08 -2.17 0.83
N ALA A 85 -6.86 -1.25 0.27
CA ALA A 85 -6.56 -0.65 -1.03
C ALA A 85 -5.22 0.09 -1.03
N ALA A 86 -4.91 0.84 0.04
CA ALA A 86 -3.62 1.51 0.18
C ALA A 86 -2.47 0.50 0.30
N SER A 87 -2.68 -0.60 1.01
CA SER A 87 -1.66 -1.62 1.25
C SER A 87 -1.18 -2.32 -0.02
N LYS A 88 -2.06 -2.53 -1.01
CA LYS A 88 -1.73 -3.10 -2.31
C LYS A 88 -0.73 -2.28 -3.13
N THR A 89 -0.62 -0.98 -2.82
CA THR A 89 0.27 -0.05 -3.54
C THR A 89 1.61 0.16 -2.85
N LEU A 90 1.83 -0.45 -1.68
CA LEU A 90 3.03 -0.23 -0.87
C LEU A 90 4.22 -1.02 -1.42
N VAL A 91 5.26 -0.31 -1.86
CA VAL A 91 6.54 -0.89 -2.28
C VAL A 91 7.40 -1.15 -1.04
N ASP A 92 7.95 -2.36 -0.94
CA ASP A 92 8.73 -2.87 0.21
C ASP A 92 8.01 -2.63 1.56
N PRO A 93 6.98 -3.44 1.86
CA PRO A 93 6.09 -3.24 3.01
C PRO A 93 6.76 -3.64 4.34
N THR A 94 7.71 -2.83 4.82
CA THR A 94 8.31 -3.01 6.15
C THR A 94 7.28 -2.71 7.25
N PRO A 95 7.41 -3.29 8.47
CA PRO A 95 6.50 -3.01 9.58
C PRO A 95 6.28 -1.53 9.86
N ALA A 96 7.35 -0.73 9.82
CA ALA A 96 7.28 0.71 10.05
C ALA A 96 6.50 1.45 8.93
N ARG A 97 6.67 1.03 7.66
CA ARG A 97 5.92 1.60 6.53
C ARG A 97 4.45 1.23 6.57
N ILE A 98 4.14 -0.03 6.92
CA ILE A 98 2.77 -0.49 7.14
C ILE A 98 2.11 0.36 8.24
N GLN A 99 2.77 0.50 9.39
CA GLN A 99 2.24 1.30 10.51
C GLN A 99 2.00 2.76 10.12
N GLY A 100 2.96 3.39 9.44
CA GLY A 100 2.80 4.76 8.96
C GLY A 100 1.63 4.92 7.98
N MET A 101 1.46 3.96 7.06
CA MET A 101 0.38 3.96 6.09
C MET A 101 -0.99 3.75 6.75
N VAL A 102 -1.13 2.78 7.65
CA VAL A 102 -2.38 2.55 8.40
C VAL A 102 -2.78 3.81 9.18
N GLN A 103 -1.85 4.41 9.93
CA GLN A 103 -2.13 5.62 10.70
C GLN A 103 -2.55 6.78 9.80
N LYS A 104 -1.87 6.96 8.65
CA LYS A 104 -2.21 7.99 7.67
C LYS A 104 -3.63 7.81 7.12
N MET A 105 -4.01 6.59 6.78
CA MET A 105 -5.35 6.32 6.21
C MET A 105 -6.44 6.49 7.26
N VAL A 106 -6.27 5.99 8.48
CA VAL A 106 -7.22 6.18 9.59
C VAL A 106 -7.41 7.67 9.89
N ASN A 107 -6.30 8.43 9.99
CA ASN A 107 -6.37 9.87 10.22
C ASN A 107 -7.04 10.61 9.06
N LYS A 108 -6.82 10.21 7.80
CA LYS A 108 -7.49 10.81 6.64
C LYS A 108 -9.01 10.69 6.75
N ILE A 109 -9.50 9.50 7.07
CA ILE A 109 -10.94 9.22 7.21
C ILE A 109 -11.53 9.98 8.42
N PHE A 110 -10.80 10.01 9.54
CA PHE A 110 -11.19 10.78 10.72
C PHE A 110 -11.26 12.29 10.43
N SER A 111 -10.23 12.86 9.80
CA SER A 111 -10.18 14.29 9.50
C SER A 111 -11.16 14.75 8.41
N ASP A 112 -11.60 13.85 7.52
CA ASP A 112 -12.68 14.12 6.55
C ASP A 112 -14.08 14.01 7.20
N GLY A 113 -14.16 13.74 8.51
CA GLY A 113 -15.41 13.64 9.26
C GLY A 113 -16.27 12.43 8.86
N GLN A 114 -15.71 11.42 8.20
CA GLN A 114 -16.50 10.28 7.72
C GLN A 114 -17.08 9.44 8.86
N LEU A 115 -16.51 9.51 10.06
CA LEU A 115 -16.92 8.72 11.21
C LEU A 115 -17.88 9.46 12.16
N ASP A 116 -18.27 10.70 11.84
CA ASP A 116 -19.08 11.57 12.72
C ASP A 116 -20.47 11.00 13.05
N GLU A 117 -20.99 10.12 12.20
CA GLU A 117 -22.34 9.54 12.32
C GLU A 117 -22.33 8.10 12.85
N CYS A 118 -21.17 7.61 13.32
CA CYS A 118 -21.04 6.29 13.95
C CYS A 118 -20.35 6.37 15.32
N GLU A 119 -20.62 5.41 16.18
CA GLU A 119 -20.12 5.40 17.57
C GLU A 119 -18.69 4.85 17.71
N LEU A 120 -17.79 5.15 16.77
CA LEU A 120 -16.37 4.79 16.88
C LEU A 120 -15.62 5.83 17.73
N THR A 121 -15.06 5.37 18.84
CA THR A 121 -14.27 6.23 19.73
C THR A 121 -12.81 6.28 19.27
N LEU A 122 -12.04 7.28 19.73
CA LEU A 122 -10.58 7.33 19.49
C LEU A 122 -9.86 6.09 20.04
N LYS A 123 -10.36 5.50 21.12
CA LYS A 123 -9.86 4.23 21.66
C LYS A 123 -10.08 3.09 20.67
N ASP A 124 -11.27 3.02 20.08
CA ASP A 124 -11.59 2.01 19.05
C ASP A 124 -10.66 2.19 17.84
N LEU A 125 -10.43 3.42 17.38
CA LEU A 125 -9.52 3.69 16.26
C LEU A 125 -8.09 3.21 16.52
N HIS A 126 -7.59 3.37 17.75
CA HIS A 126 -6.27 2.89 18.14
C HIS A 126 -6.19 1.35 18.10
N GLU A 127 -7.20 0.66 18.65
CA GLU A 127 -7.25 -0.80 18.63
C GLU A 127 -7.43 -1.35 17.21
N ILE A 128 -8.24 -0.69 16.38
CA ILE A 128 -8.42 -1.02 14.95
C ILE A 128 -7.10 -0.89 14.21
N ALA A 129 -6.38 0.24 14.36
CA ALA A 129 -5.09 0.45 13.72
C ALA A 129 -4.06 -0.62 14.14
N LYS A 130 -4.02 -0.97 15.43
CA LYS A 130 -3.17 -2.05 15.96
C LYS A 130 -3.51 -3.40 15.35
N SER A 131 -4.80 -3.71 15.21
CA SER A 131 -5.29 -4.95 14.58
C SER A 131 -4.92 -5.03 13.09
N PHE A 132 -5.09 -3.94 12.35
CA PHE A 132 -4.69 -3.84 10.95
C PHE A 132 -3.18 -4.02 10.78
N ASN A 133 -2.37 -3.36 11.61
CA ASN A 133 -0.91 -3.50 11.58
C ASN A 133 -0.48 -4.96 11.79
N LYS A 134 -1.07 -5.65 12.76
CA LYS A 134 -0.79 -7.07 13.00
C LYS A 134 -1.16 -7.94 11.81
N THR A 135 -2.35 -7.73 11.25
CA THR A 135 -2.87 -8.52 10.13
C THR A 135 -2.04 -8.31 8.87
N LEU A 136 -1.78 -7.05 8.49
CA LEU A 136 -0.98 -6.70 7.32
C LEU A 136 0.48 -7.15 7.47
N SER A 137 1.06 -7.04 8.67
CA SER A 137 2.40 -7.58 8.92
C SER A 137 2.42 -9.10 8.65
N GLY A 138 1.41 -9.85 9.08
CA GLY A 138 1.32 -11.28 8.79
C GLY A 138 1.17 -11.60 7.29
N ILE A 139 0.43 -10.78 6.55
CA ILE A 139 0.24 -10.94 5.10
C ILE A 139 1.53 -10.65 4.33
N PHE A 140 2.21 -9.54 4.65
CA PHE A 140 3.39 -9.09 3.91
C PHE A 140 4.69 -9.76 4.38
N HIS A 141 4.73 -10.33 5.58
CA HIS A 141 5.79 -11.25 5.98
C HIS A 141 5.50 -12.66 5.47
N HIS A 142 5.81 -12.91 4.20
CA HIS A 142 5.88 -14.28 3.68
C HIS A 142 7.29 -14.88 3.79
N ARG A 143 7.26 -16.18 4.13
CA ARG A 143 8.30 -17.11 4.59
C ARG A 143 9.75 -16.76 4.25
N VAL A 144 10.59 -16.82 5.27
CA VAL A 144 12.06 -16.92 5.16
C VAL A 144 12.40 -17.97 4.08
N GLU A 145 13.08 -17.55 3.02
CA GLU A 145 13.72 -18.47 2.08
C GLU A 145 14.71 -19.32 2.87
N TYR A 146 14.50 -20.64 2.90
CA TYR A 146 15.52 -21.54 3.40
C TYR A 146 16.72 -21.44 2.46
N PRO A 147 17.93 -21.17 2.96
CA PRO A 147 19.11 -21.18 2.11
C PRO A 147 19.26 -22.59 1.50
N GLU A 148 19.26 -22.66 0.17
CA GLU A 148 19.61 -23.87 -0.58
C GLU A 148 21.01 -24.32 -0.11
N PRO A 149 21.18 -25.58 0.34
CA PRO A 149 22.49 -26.05 0.74
C PRO A 149 23.42 -26.01 -0.47
N ALA A 150 24.42 -25.12 -0.41
CA ALA A 150 25.44 -25.01 -1.44
C ALA A 150 26.03 -26.40 -1.70
N THR A 151 25.73 -26.96 -2.86
CA THR A 151 26.27 -28.24 -3.29
C THR A 151 27.78 -28.05 -3.40
N ARG A 152 28.53 -28.59 -2.43
CA ARG A 152 29.99 -28.62 -2.51
C ARG A 152 30.35 -29.47 -3.72
N ILE A 153 30.75 -28.82 -4.81
CA ILE A 153 31.49 -29.49 -5.88
C ILE A 153 32.83 -29.88 -5.28
N VAL A 154 32.94 -31.12 -4.82
CA VAL A 154 34.22 -31.72 -4.45
C VAL A 154 34.97 -31.96 -5.75
N ALA A 155 35.92 -31.07 -6.05
CA ALA A 155 36.93 -31.33 -7.06
C ALA A 155 37.74 -32.55 -6.63
N VAL A 156 37.57 -33.66 -7.34
CA VAL A 156 38.49 -34.79 -7.28
C VAL A 156 39.84 -34.28 -7.77
N ARG A 157 40.83 -34.21 -6.87
CA ARG A 157 42.24 -34.10 -7.23
C ARG A 157 42.96 -35.32 -6.69
N ASP A 158 43.70 -35.93 -7.61
CA ASP A 158 44.36 -37.21 -7.52
C ASP A 158 45.33 -37.35 -6.35
N ARG A 159 45.45 -38.59 -5.89
CA ARG A 159 46.44 -39.07 -4.94
C ARG A 159 47.82 -39.08 -5.58
N GLU A 160 48.83 -38.54 -4.91
CA GLU A 160 50.14 -39.17 -4.85
C GLU A 160 50.87 -38.78 -3.56
N ALA A 161 51.57 -39.76 -2.99
CA ALA A 161 52.09 -39.78 -1.63
C ALA A 161 53.63 -39.80 -1.63
N THR A 162 54.26 -39.02 -0.75
CA THR A 162 55.56 -39.36 -0.12
C THR A 162 55.77 -38.54 1.17
N ALA A 163 55.85 -39.25 2.31
CA ALA A 163 56.75 -39.13 3.50
C ALA A 163 57.76 -37.95 3.56
N GLU A 164 58.18 -37.32 4.68
CA GLU A 164 58.23 -37.60 6.14
C GLU A 164 58.68 -36.28 6.90
N PRO A 165 58.75 -36.23 8.25
CA PRO A 165 58.50 -35.03 9.08
C PRO A 165 59.74 -34.39 9.74
N ARG A 166 59.65 -33.11 10.16
CA ARG A 166 60.50 -32.51 11.24
C ARG A 166 59.79 -31.39 12.02
N GLU A 167 59.89 -31.47 13.34
CA GLU A 167 59.47 -30.50 14.36
C GLU A 167 60.38 -29.25 14.42
N SER A 168 59.84 -28.08 14.81
CA SER A 168 60.32 -27.27 15.95
C SER A 168 59.57 -25.91 16.09
N VAL A 169 58.79 -25.78 17.17
CA VAL A 169 58.51 -24.68 18.15
C VAL A 169 58.72 -23.16 17.80
N PRO A 170 58.13 -22.20 18.56
CA PRO A 170 57.35 -21.09 18.01
C PRO A 170 58.03 -19.72 18.20
N LYS A 171 57.51 -18.64 17.59
CA LYS A 171 57.74 -17.28 18.13
C LYS A 171 56.69 -16.26 17.73
N LYS A 172 56.43 -15.40 18.71
CA LYS A 172 55.38 -14.40 18.91
C LYS A 172 55.88 -13.03 18.44
N GLY A 173 55.00 -12.21 17.87
CA GLY A 173 55.20 -10.76 17.67
C GLY A 173 54.08 -10.19 16.79
N LYS A 174 53.06 -9.55 17.35
CA LYS A 174 52.94 -8.14 17.80
C LYS A 174 52.20 -7.28 16.75
N ASN A 175 51.20 -6.57 17.26
CA ASN A 175 50.26 -5.67 16.59
C ASN A 175 50.89 -4.66 15.62
N GLY A 176 50.09 -4.25 14.64
CA GLY A 176 50.29 -3.06 13.83
C GLY A 176 48.97 -2.68 13.16
N ASP A 177 48.21 -1.83 13.83
CA ASP A 177 47.09 -1.06 13.31
C ASP A 177 47.60 -0.04 12.28
N THR A 178 46.90 0.17 11.16
CA THR A 178 46.77 1.48 10.48
C THR A 178 45.89 1.38 9.23
N ASP A 179 44.90 2.26 9.22
CA ASP A 179 44.03 2.66 8.12
C ASP A 179 44.76 2.90 6.79
N SER A 180 44.06 2.69 5.66
CA SER A 180 43.54 3.83 4.86
C SER A 180 43.11 3.48 3.42
N VAL A 181 42.07 4.21 2.99
CA VAL A 181 41.67 4.64 1.61
C VAL A 181 41.04 3.63 0.63
N SER A 182 39.76 3.83 0.28
CA SER A 182 39.37 4.41 -1.03
C SER A 182 37.84 4.58 -1.22
N PRO A 183 37.36 5.69 -1.82
CA PRO A 183 35.96 5.93 -2.16
C PRO A 183 35.66 5.57 -3.64
N GLY A 184 34.39 5.28 -3.95
CA GLY A 184 33.95 5.06 -5.33
C GLY A 184 32.42 5.09 -5.47
N THR A 185 31.90 6.26 -5.82
CA THR A 185 30.51 6.54 -6.20
C THR A 185 30.23 6.13 -7.64
N SER A 186 29.00 5.67 -7.93
CA SER A 186 28.35 5.96 -9.21
C SER A 186 26.82 5.87 -9.09
N ARG A 187 26.16 6.87 -9.69
CA ARG A 187 24.73 7.20 -9.66
C ARG A 187 24.21 6.99 -11.08
N ILE A 188 23.06 6.32 -11.26
CA ILE A 188 22.43 6.15 -12.58
C ILE A 188 21.02 6.77 -12.55
N GLU A 189 20.79 7.71 -13.46
CA GLU A 189 19.49 8.31 -13.80
C GLU A 189 18.75 7.48 -14.87
N LYS A 190 17.41 7.48 -14.86
CA LYS A 190 16.59 7.00 -15.98
C LYS A 190 15.45 7.96 -16.32
N LYS A 191 15.30 8.17 -17.63
CA LYS A 191 14.44 9.12 -18.34
C LYS A 191 13.12 8.43 -18.76
N GLY A 192 12.03 9.21 -18.80
CA GLY A 192 10.66 8.73 -19.01
C GLY A 192 10.23 8.50 -20.46
N ASP A 193 9.05 7.89 -20.60
CA ASP A 193 8.36 7.60 -21.86
C ASP A 193 6.90 8.12 -21.76
N GLN A 194 6.52 8.99 -22.69
CA GLN A 194 5.18 9.57 -22.83
C GLN A 194 4.61 9.12 -24.18
N GLY A 195 3.62 8.24 -24.17
CA GLY A 195 3.07 7.75 -25.44
C GLY A 195 1.75 6.98 -25.41
N GLN A 196 0.90 7.11 -24.37
CA GLN A 196 -0.38 6.35 -24.33
C GLN A 196 -1.61 7.09 -23.75
N VAL A 197 -1.60 8.42 -23.66
CA VAL A 197 -2.69 9.16 -22.99
C VAL A 197 -3.91 9.42 -23.91
N GLY A 198 -3.81 9.16 -25.21
CA GLY A 198 -4.80 9.58 -26.20
C GLY A 198 -6.09 8.75 -26.28
N GLU A 199 -6.08 7.46 -25.93
CA GLU A 199 -7.20 6.56 -26.27
C GLU A 199 -8.23 6.33 -25.15
N GLY A 200 -7.92 6.74 -23.92
CA GLY A 200 -8.83 6.54 -22.77
C GLY A 200 -10.07 7.44 -22.75
N LEU A 201 -10.10 8.50 -23.57
CA LEU A 201 -11.13 9.54 -23.51
C LEU A 201 -12.38 9.25 -24.35
N LYS A 202 -12.28 8.43 -25.42
CA LYS A 202 -13.43 8.14 -26.30
C LYS A 202 -14.36 7.04 -25.79
N ARG A 203 -13.94 6.26 -24.79
CA ARG A 203 -14.76 5.16 -24.22
C ARG A 203 -15.72 5.60 -23.11
N LEU A 204 -15.76 6.90 -22.77
CA LEU A 204 -16.48 7.43 -21.60
C LEU A 204 -17.73 8.24 -21.95
N GLY A 205 -18.20 8.22 -23.21
CA GLY A 205 -19.54 8.72 -23.58
C GLY A 205 -19.77 10.21 -23.33
N LEU A 206 -18.70 11.01 -23.28
CA LEU A 206 -18.78 12.47 -23.19
C LEU A 206 -18.45 13.05 -24.56
N SER A 207 -19.49 13.27 -25.34
CA SER A 207 -19.55 14.20 -26.47
C SER A 207 -20.74 15.10 -26.27
#